data_AF-A0A3Q9ETP4-F1
#
_entry.id   AF-A0A3Q9ETP4-F1
#
_cell.length_a   1.000
_cell.length_b   1.000
_cell.length_c   1.000
_cell.angle_alpha   90.00
_cell.angle_beta   90.00
_cell.angle_gamma   90.00
#
_symmetry.space_group_name_H-M   'P 1'
#
loop_
_entity.id
_entity.type
_entity.pdbx_description
1 polymer ?
#
loop_
_entity_poly.entity_id
_entity_poly.type
_entity_poly.pdbx_seq_one_letter_code
_entity_poly.pdbx_strand_id
1 'polypeptide(L)'
;MEPISPLEQALHTARALVLADLVAGEVAEADVVSLVEESVVQRRWWVEQWPDGVAYVAGLVAQDVQDALLDKYGRWPLCPVCRSGDPHALDVEPELGPDPHWVCHEAGVKVAAVGALGSAGAGGGPAS
;
A
#
# COMPACT_ATOMS: atom_id res chain seq x y z
N MET A 1 -15.16 23.14 16.08
CA MET A 1 -14.61 21.89 15.55
C MET A 1 -13.11 22.10 15.49
N GLU A 2 -12.36 21.40 16.33
CA GLU A 2 -10.89 21.50 16.37
C GLU A 2 -10.32 20.97 15.03
N PRO A 3 -9.24 21.58 14.48
CA PRO A 3 -8.61 21.06 13.27
C PRO A 3 -7.96 19.69 13.54
N ILE A 4 -8.09 18.78 12.57
CA ILE A 4 -7.44 17.46 12.59
C ILE A 4 -5.91 17.68 12.59
N SER A 5 -5.18 16.96 13.44
CA SER A 5 -3.71 17.09 13.50
C SER A 5 -3.05 16.55 12.22
N PRO A 6 -1.85 17.01 11.85
CA PRO A 6 -1.13 16.48 10.68
C PRO A 6 -0.92 14.96 10.74
N LEU A 7 -0.69 14.41 11.94
CA LEU A 7 -0.57 12.96 12.15
C LEU A 7 -1.88 12.24 11.86
N GLU A 8 -3.00 12.71 12.42
CA GLU A 8 -4.32 12.12 12.14
C GLU A 8 -4.64 12.15 10.64
N GLN A 9 -4.35 13.27 9.98
CA GLN A 9 -4.58 13.41 8.54
C GLN A 9 -3.73 12.41 7.74
N ALA A 10 -2.45 12.24 8.09
CA ALA A 10 -1.57 11.28 7.44
C ALA A 10 -2.03 9.83 7.66
N LEU A 11 -2.42 9.46 8.88
CA LEU A 11 -2.93 8.13 9.21
C LEU A 11 -4.24 7.83 8.47
N HIS A 12 -5.17 8.77 8.43
CA HIS A 12 -6.42 8.62 7.66
C HIS A 12 -6.16 8.51 6.16
N THR A 13 -5.21 9.28 5.64
CA THR A 13 -4.81 9.21 4.23
C THR A 13 -4.20 7.85 3.91
N ALA A 14 -3.24 7.38 4.72
CA ALA A 14 -2.61 6.08 4.56
C ALA A 14 -3.64 4.94 4.59
N ARG A 15 -4.57 4.96 5.56
CA ARG A 15 -5.68 4.00 5.63
C ARG A 15 -6.49 4.01 4.33
N ALA A 16 -6.92 5.18 3.87
CA ALA A 16 -7.75 5.29 2.68
C ALA A 16 -7.05 4.79 1.41
N LEU A 17 -5.75 5.11 1.24
CA LEU A 17 -4.97 4.66 0.10
C LEU A 17 -4.80 3.14 0.10
N VAL A 18 -4.40 2.55 1.24
CA VAL A 18 -4.20 1.09 1.31
C VAL A 18 -5.51 0.33 1.12
N LEU A 19 -6.63 0.83 1.68
CA LEU A 19 -7.95 0.25 1.41
C LEU A 19 -8.34 0.32 -0.07
N ALA A 20 -8.01 1.41 -0.77
CA ALA A 20 -8.29 1.52 -2.20
C ALA A 20 -7.53 0.46 -3.02
N ASP A 21 -6.29 0.18 -2.65
CA ASP A 21 -5.46 -0.86 -3.29
C ASP A 21 -5.94 -2.28 -2.94
N LEU A 22 -6.36 -2.53 -1.71
CA LEU A 22 -6.96 -3.80 -1.29
C LEU A 22 -8.26 -4.07 -2.06
N VAL A 23 -9.09 -3.04 -2.25
CA VAL A 23 -10.31 -3.14 -3.08
C VAL A 23 -9.95 -3.43 -4.54
N ALA A 24 -8.95 -2.75 -5.09
CA ALA A 24 -8.47 -3.00 -6.45
C ALA A 24 -7.90 -4.42 -6.65
N GLY A 25 -7.31 -4.98 -5.60
CA GLY A 25 -6.82 -6.36 -5.54
C GLY A 25 -7.86 -7.40 -5.13
N GLU A 26 -9.13 -7.00 -4.94
CA GLU A 26 -10.25 -7.86 -4.51
C GLU A 26 -10.00 -8.62 -3.19
N VAL A 27 -9.24 -8.02 -2.26
CA VAL A 27 -8.88 -8.62 -0.95
C VAL A 27 -9.31 -7.77 0.25
N ALA A 28 -10.31 -6.92 0.09
CA ALA A 28 -10.80 -6.01 1.15
C ALA A 28 -11.82 -6.66 2.10
N GLU A 29 -11.58 -7.90 2.53
CA GLU A 29 -12.41 -8.59 3.53
C GLU A 29 -12.19 -8.03 4.95
N ALA A 30 -13.12 -8.28 5.86
CA ALA A 30 -13.12 -7.65 7.19
C ALA A 30 -11.88 -7.98 8.04
N ASP A 31 -11.35 -9.19 7.92
CA ASP A 31 -10.11 -9.63 8.56
C ASP A 31 -8.89 -8.91 7.97
N VAL A 32 -8.84 -8.72 6.65
CA VAL A 32 -7.78 -7.95 5.98
C VAL A 32 -7.85 -6.47 6.35
N VAL A 33 -9.05 -5.88 6.41
CA VAL A 33 -9.24 -4.50 6.90
C VAL A 33 -8.74 -4.36 8.34
N SER A 34 -8.89 -5.40 9.17
CA SER A 34 -8.36 -5.37 10.54
C SER A 34 -6.83 -5.27 10.56
N LEU A 35 -6.13 -5.88 9.60
CA LEU A 35 -4.67 -5.72 9.46
C LEU A 35 -4.29 -4.27 9.18
N VAL A 36 -5.06 -3.57 8.33
CA VAL A 36 -4.83 -2.14 8.04
C VAL A 36 -4.96 -1.31 9.32
N GLU A 37 -5.99 -1.58 10.13
CA GLU A 37 -6.20 -0.86 11.38
C GLU A 37 -5.10 -1.14 12.41
N GLU A 38 -4.62 -2.38 12.49
CA GLU A 38 -3.46 -2.74 13.31
C GLU A 38 -2.21 -1.96 12.87
N SER A 39 -1.90 -1.93 11.57
CA SER A 39 -0.78 -1.16 11.02
C SER A 39 -0.90 0.33 11.33
N VAL A 40 -2.08 0.93 11.17
CA VAL A 40 -2.33 2.34 11.49
C VAL A 40 -2.09 2.63 12.98
N VAL A 41 -2.52 1.75 13.89
CA VAL A 41 -2.26 1.90 15.33
C VAL A 41 -0.75 1.82 15.62
N GLN A 42 -0.03 0.87 15.00
CA GLN A 42 1.42 0.76 15.17
C GLN A 42 2.16 1.99 14.63
N ARG A 43 1.76 2.50 13.46
CA ARG A 43 2.40 3.67 12.84
C ARG A 43 2.09 4.98 13.58
N ARG A 44 0.94 5.11 14.22
CA ARG A 44 0.69 6.22 15.15
C ARG A 44 1.76 6.27 16.23
N TRP A 45 1.92 5.16 16.97
CA TRP A 45 2.89 5.09 18.06
C TRP A 45 4.31 5.38 17.56
N TRP A 46 4.68 4.83 16.40
CA TRP A 46 5.98 5.06 15.78
C TRP A 46 6.24 6.55 15.48
N VAL A 47 5.27 7.25 14.89
CA VAL A 47 5.41 8.70 14.62
C VAL A 47 5.41 9.53 15.90
N GLU A 48 4.70 9.10 16.94
CA GLU A 48 4.80 9.75 18.26
C GLU A 48 6.23 9.68 18.83
N GLN A 49 7.00 8.63 18.49
CA GLN A 49 8.42 8.55 18.84
C GLN A 49 9.31 9.35 17.87
N TRP A 50 8.91 9.47 16.60
CA TRP A 50 9.65 10.20 15.57
C TRP A 50 8.71 11.03 14.66
N PRO A 51 8.43 12.30 15.02
CA PRO A 51 7.44 13.13 14.31
C PRO A 51 7.76 13.43 12.85
N ASP A 52 9.03 13.48 12.44
CA ASP A 52 9.38 13.71 11.03
C ASP A 52 8.95 12.54 10.12
N GLY A 53 8.69 11.37 10.71
CA GLY A 53 8.19 10.19 10.04
C GLY A 53 6.75 10.30 9.51
N VAL A 54 6.01 11.37 9.81
CA VAL A 54 4.63 11.61 9.30
C VAL A 54 4.55 11.40 7.78
N ALA A 55 5.55 11.88 7.03
CA ALA A 55 5.55 11.81 5.57
C ALA A 55 5.66 10.36 5.02
N TYR A 56 6.07 9.39 5.84
CA TYR A 56 6.38 8.03 5.41
C TYR A 56 5.27 7.03 5.74
N VAL A 57 4.27 7.47 6.52
CA VAL A 57 3.21 6.60 7.06
C VAL A 57 2.48 5.84 5.97
N ALA A 58 2.19 6.45 4.82
CA ALA A 58 1.49 5.76 3.74
C ALA A 58 2.27 4.56 3.19
N GLY A 59 3.59 4.71 3.00
CA GLY A 59 4.45 3.64 2.51
C GLY A 59 4.62 2.54 3.56
N LEU A 60 4.81 2.93 4.82
CA LEU A 60 5.00 1.97 5.91
C LEU A 60 3.72 1.17 6.22
N VAL A 61 2.53 1.79 6.17
CA VAL A 61 1.27 1.04 6.34
C VAL A 61 1.08 0.03 5.19
N ALA A 62 1.42 0.40 3.95
CA ALA A 62 1.35 -0.53 2.82
C ALA A 62 2.31 -1.72 2.99
N GLN A 63 3.54 -1.48 3.45
CA GLN A 63 4.51 -2.54 3.76
C GLN A 63 4.05 -3.43 4.91
N ASP A 64 3.61 -2.85 6.04
CA ASP A 64 3.12 -3.62 7.19
C ASP A 64 1.94 -4.54 6.79
N VAL A 65 1.04 -4.07 5.92
CA VAL A 65 -0.10 -4.86 5.42
C VAL A 65 0.36 -5.93 4.45
N GLN A 66 1.31 -5.64 3.57
CA GLN A 66 1.91 -6.61 2.66
C GLN A 66 2.56 -7.76 3.45
N ASP A 67 3.34 -7.46 4.48
CA ASP A 67 3.97 -8.46 5.34
C ASP A 67 2.91 -9.32 6.06
N ALA A 68 1.89 -8.68 6.64
CA ALA A 68 0.81 -9.38 7.34
C ALA A 68 -0.02 -10.28 6.40
N LEU A 69 -0.24 -9.85 5.15
CA LEU A 69 -0.89 -10.66 4.13
C LEU A 69 -0.01 -11.82 3.69
N LEU A 70 1.29 -11.59 3.50
CA LEU A 70 2.23 -12.63 3.09
C LEU A 70 2.21 -13.82 4.06
N ASP A 71 2.21 -13.53 5.36
CA ASP A 71 2.21 -14.55 6.41
C ASP A 71 0.88 -15.34 6.50
N LYS A 72 -0.26 -14.71 6.19
CA LYS A 72 -1.59 -15.27 6.45
C LYS A 72 -2.32 -15.78 5.19
N TYR A 73 -2.18 -15.08 4.07
CA TYR A 73 -2.98 -15.28 2.85
C TYR A 73 -2.11 -15.45 1.61
N GLY A 74 -0.88 -14.96 1.62
CA GLY A 74 0.07 -15.02 0.52
C GLY A 74 0.37 -13.67 -0.10
N ARG A 75 0.98 -13.70 -1.28
CA ARG A 75 1.56 -12.51 -1.94
C ARG A 75 0.49 -11.50 -2.35
N TRP A 76 0.70 -10.25 -1.95
CA TRP A 76 -0.13 -9.12 -2.37
C TRP A 76 0.73 -7.84 -2.46
N PRO A 77 0.42 -6.90 -3.38
CA PRO A 77 -0.44 -7.08 -4.54
C PRO A 77 0.31 -7.85 -5.64
N LEU A 78 -0.37 -8.74 -6.36
CA LEU A 78 0.24 -9.42 -7.49
C LEU A 78 0.54 -8.46 -8.64
N CYS A 79 1.69 -8.63 -9.28
CA CYS A 79 2.13 -7.79 -10.38
C CYS A 79 1.21 -7.91 -11.61
N PRO A 80 0.56 -6.81 -12.06
CA PRO A 80 -0.30 -6.84 -13.25
C PRO A 80 0.49 -6.73 -14.57
N VAL A 81 1.80 -6.45 -14.50
CA VAL A 81 2.68 -6.26 -15.68
C VAL A 81 3.19 -7.61 -16.19
N CYS A 82 3.65 -8.49 -15.29
CA CYS A 82 4.33 -9.74 -15.65
C CYS A 82 3.39 -10.95 -15.75
N ARG A 83 2.19 -10.79 -16.34
CA ARG A 83 1.13 -11.82 -16.31
C ARG A 83 1.48 -13.16 -16.95
N SER A 84 2.45 -13.18 -17.86
CA SER A 84 2.92 -14.40 -18.54
C SER A 84 4.03 -15.13 -17.80
N GLY A 85 4.56 -14.58 -16.70
CA GLY A 85 5.59 -15.18 -15.87
C GLY A 85 5.06 -15.74 -14.55
N ASP A 86 5.97 -16.13 -13.66
CA ASP A 86 5.61 -16.59 -12.31
C ASP A 86 5.00 -15.45 -11.47
N PRO A 87 3.84 -15.67 -10.80
CA PRO A 87 3.22 -14.65 -9.97
C PRO A 87 4.14 -14.16 -8.83
N HIS A 88 4.34 -12.85 -8.76
CA HIS A 88 5.12 -12.19 -7.71
C HIS A 88 4.40 -10.94 -7.21
N ALA A 89 4.75 -10.55 -5.97
CA ALA A 89 4.26 -9.31 -5.39
C ALA A 89 4.99 -8.10 -6.00
N LEU A 90 4.33 -6.95 -6.01
CA LEU A 90 5.00 -5.66 -6.17
C LEU A 90 5.60 -5.24 -4.84
N ASP A 91 6.68 -4.46 -4.85
CA ASP A 91 7.30 -3.88 -3.65
C ASP A 91 6.91 -2.41 -3.50
N VAL A 92 6.93 -1.90 -2.27
CA VAL A 92 6.71 -0.47 -1.98
C VAL A 92 8.05 0.25 -2.01
N GLU A 93 8.17 1.27 -2.85
CA GLU A 93 9.35 2.12 -2.95
C GLU A 93 9.01 3.61 -2.78
N PRO A 94 9.86 4.40 -2.10
CA PRO A 94 11.06 3.94 -1.36
C PRO A 94 10.68 3.11 -0.12
N GLU A 95 11.55 2.17 0.28
CA GLU A 95 11.37 1.38 1.52
C GLU A 95 11.10 2.29 2.74
N LEU A 96 11.82 3.42 2.85
CA LEU A 96 11.54 4.46 3.83
C LEU A 96 11.68 5.85 3.18
N GLY A 97 10.55 6.51 2.94
CA GLY A 97 10.52 7.85 2.38
C GLY A 97 9.13 8.34 1.99
N PRO A 98 9.01 9.58 1.51
CA PRO A 98 7.75 10.14 1.03
C PRO A 98 7.40 9.59 -0.36
N ASP A 99 6.19 9.87 -0.81
CA ASP A 99 5.67 9.50 -2.14
C ASP A 99 5.86 8.00 -2.43
N PRO A 100 5.13 7.10 -1.72
CA PRO A 100 5.28 5.66 -1.90
C PRO A 100 4.59 5.16 -3.17
N HIS A 101 5.22 4.20 -3.84
CA HIS A 101 4.74 3.61 -5.09
C HIS A 101 4.96 2.10 -5.14
N TRP A 102 4.05 1.39 -5.80
CA TRP A 102 4.21 -0.02 -6.14
C TRP A 102 5.16 -0.17 -7.33
N VAL A 103 6.18 -1.00 -7.18
CA VAL A 103 7.22 -1.24 -8.18
C VAL A 103 7.30 -2.73 -8.49
N CYS A 104 7.47 -3.06 -9.76
CA CYS A 104 7.86 -4.40 -10.19
C CYS A 104 9.37 -4.38 -10.46
N HIS A 105 10.17 -4.99 -9.59
CA HIS A 105 11.62 -5.10 -9.79
C HIS A 105 11.98 -5.98 -11.00
N GLU A 106 11.21 -7.04 -11.26
CA GLU A 106 11.41 -7.95 -12.40
C GLU A 106 11.34 -7.20 -13.75
N ALA A 107 10.35 -6.31 -13.90
CA ALA A 107 10.19 -5.49 -15.11
C ALA A 107 10.93 -4.15 -15.04
N GLY A 108 11.48 -3.77 -13.88
CA GLY A 108 12.16 -2.49 -13.66
C GLY A 108 11.23 -1.28 -13.81
N VAL A 109 9.95 -1.40 -13.47
CA VAL A 109 8.94 -0.33 -13.65
C VAL A 109 8.20 0.02 -12.38
N LYS A 110 7.93 1.31 -12.22
CA LYS A 110 6.93 1.81 -11.29
C LYS A 110 5.52 1.56 -11.85
N VAL A 111 4.73 0.78 -11.13
CA VAL A 111 3.40 0.33 -11.57
C VAL A 111 2.33 1.37 -11.24
N ALA A 112 2.28 1.82 -9.99
CA ALA A 112 1.29 2.78 -9.52
C ALA A 112 1.76 3.52 -8.26
N ALA A 113 1.14 4.65 -7.92
CA ALA A 113 1.19 5.16 -6.55
C ALA A 113 0.40 4.24 -5.61
N VAL A 114 0.77 4.22 -4.33
CA VAL A 114 -0.06 3.60 -3.30
C VAL A 114 -1.42 4.31 -3.28
N GLY A 115 -2.49 3.52 -3.33
CA GLY A 115 -3.90 3.92 -3.49
C GLY A 115 -4.38 4.06 -4.93
N ALA A 116 -3.55 3.74 -5.92
CA ALA A 116 -3.87 3.90 -7.34
C ALA A 116 -3.82 2.60 -8.16
N LEU A 117 -3.72 1.42 -7.54
CA LEU A 117 -3.64 0.14 -8.28
C LEU A 117 -4.84 -0.10 -9.21
N GLY A 118 -6.03 0.34 -8.82
CA GLY A 118 -7.24 0.22 -9.64
C GLY A 118 -7.13 0.90 -11.01
N SER A 119 -6.25 1.91 -11.16
CA SER A 119 -6.00 2.57 -12.44
C SER A 119 -4.90 1.88 -13.25
N ALA A 120 -3.96 1.18 -12.60
CA ALA A 120 -2.87 0.47 -13.29
C ALA A 120 -3.36 -0.80 -14.00
N GLY A 121 -4.40 -1.46 -13.47
CA GLY A 121 -5.01 -2.64 -14.12
C GLY A 121 -5.74 -2.32 -15.43
N ALA A 122 -6.29 -1.11 -15.57
CA ALA A 122 -7.11 -0.69 -16.71
C ALA A 122 -6.30 -0.34 -17.98
N GLY A 123 -4.98 -0.15 -17.86
CA GLY A 123 -4.11 0.21 -18.99
C GLY A 123 -3.58 -0.96 -19.83
N GLY A 124 -3.91 -2.21 -19.46
CA GLY A 124 -3.39 -3.43 -20.07
C GLY A 124 -4.31 -4.13 -21.07
N GLY A 125 -5.21 -3.39 -21.75
CA GLY A 125 -5.94 -3.94 -22.89
C GLY A 125 -5.01 -4.05 -24.11
N PRO A 126 -5.09 -5.13 -24.92
CA PRO A 126 -4.28 -5.20 -26.13
C PRO A 126 -4.71 -4.07 -27.07
N ALA A 127 -3.74 -3.31 -27.58
CA ALA A 127 -3.97 -2.52 -28.78
C ALA A 127 -4.34 -3.49 -29.90
N SER A 128 -5.54 -3.34 -30.46
CA SER A 128 -5.98 -3.92 -31.72
C SER A 128 -6.55 -2.82 -32.59
#